data_AF-A0A2M7T286-F1
#
_entry.id   AF-A0A2M7T286-F1
#
_cell.length_a   1.000
_cell.length_b   1.000
_cell.length_c   1.000
_cell.angle_alpha   90.00
_cell.angle_beta   90.00
_cell.angle_gamma   90.00
#
_symmetry.space_group_name_H-M   'P 1'
#
loop_
_entity.id
_entity.type
_entity.pdbx_description
1 polymer ?
#
loop_
_entity_poly.entity_id
_entity_poly.type
_entity_poly.pdbx_seq_one_letter_code
_entity_poly.pdbx_strand_id
1 'polypeptide(L)'
;MISTKKALFYLVLFFSSLQAVELPPGVFGTSCYNYFTEELPPKSKGIYQIYNQNNTIKYVGSSLDINKRLSVHYKNGLLEAGDFIHAVIFYEEVRQVDILNYERILIRKLSPILNKHPGAPGRSWRSEQLSKLQAFSDHNQGLLNSESQIMINNLLSGKVKYKDFIVSRNLLKLMKIFR
;
A
#
# COMPACT_ATOMS: atom_id res chain seq x y z
N MET A 1 -25.31 -20.86 -7.27
CA MET A 1 -25.13 -21.65 -6.03
C MET A 1 -23.67 -22.05 -5.90
N ILE A 2 -22.91 -21.42 -4.99
CA ILE A 2 -21.53 -21.82 -4.72
C ILE A 2 -21.59 -23.13 -3.91
N SER A 3 -20.91 -24.16 -4.39
CA SER A 3 -20.80 -25.44 -3.69
C SER A 3 -20.21 -25.23 -2.29
N THR A 4 -20.90 -25.72 -1.26
CA THR A 4 -20.46 -25.71 0.15
C THR A 4 -19.04 -26.26 0.35
N LYS A 5 -18.56 -27.10 -0.56
CA LYS A 5 -17.16 -27.60 -0.57
C LYS A 5 -16.13 -26.50 -0.88
N LYS A 6 -16.46 -25.52 -1.73
CA LYS A 6 -15.57 -24.38 -2.02
C LYS A 6 -15.47 -23.44 -0.82
N ALA A 7 -16.58 -23.16 -0.14
CA ALA A 7 -16.59 -22.33 1.06
C ALA A 7 -15.74 -22.94 2.20
N LEU A 8 -15.86 -24.25 2.44
CA LEU A 8 -15.00 -24.94 3.41
C LEU A 8 -13.52 -24.93 3.01
N PHE A 9 -13.20 -25.05 1.72
CA PHE A 9 -11.82 -25.03 1.24
C PHE A 9 -11.14 -23.67 1.47
N TYR A 10 -11.86 -22.56 1.23
CA TYR A 10 -11.37 -21.23 1.58
C TYR A 10 -11.20 -21.05 3.09
N LEU A 11 -12.12 -21.59 3.91
CA LEU A 11 -12.07 -21.50 5.37
C LEU A 11 -10.91 -22.30 5.99
N VAL A 12 -10.57 -23.46 5.42
CA VAL A 12 -9.45 -24.30 5.89
C VAL A 12 -8.10 -23.74 5.44
N LEU A 13 -7.97 -23.21 4.22
CA LEU A 13 -6.73 -22.56 3.77
C LEU A 13 -6.45 -21.21 4.47
N PHE A 14 -7.50 -20.57 5.00
CA PHE A 14 -7.41 -19.33 5.76
C PHE A 14 -6.59 -19.49 7.05
N PHE A 15 -6.76 -20.60 7.77
CA PHE A 15 -6.03 -20.85 9.02
C PHE A 15 -4.55 -21.22 8.81
N SER A 16 -4.18 -21.73 7.64
CA SER A 16 -2.83 -22.21 7.37
C SER A 16 -1.83 -21.10 6.97
N SER A 17 -2.32 -20.00 6.39
CA SER A 17 -1.47 -18.87 5.95
C SER A 17 -1.56 -17.64 6.86
N LEU A 18 -2.56 -17.57 7.75
CA LEU A 18 -2.55 -16.71 8.93
C LEU A 18 -1.56 -17.30 9.96
N GLN A 19 -0.26 -17.20 9.68
CA GLN A 19 0.69 -17.03 10.78
C GLN A 19 0.19 -15.85 11.59
N ALA A 20 -0.32 -16.14 12.80
CA ALA A 20 -1.08 -15.25 13.66
C ALA A 20 -0.46 -13.84 13.74
N VAL A 21 -0.89 -12.96 12.83
CA VAL A 21 -0.67 -11.54 13.02
C VAL A 21 -1.76 -11.15 14.00
N GLU A 22 -1.36 -10.97 15.26
CA GLU A 22 -2.25 -10.47 16.30
C GLU A 22 -2.99 -9.25 15.75
N LEU A 23 -4.31 -9.29 15.87
CA LEU A 23 -5.14 -8.17 15.46
C LEU A 23 -4.77 -6.96 16.32
N PRO A 24 -4.54 -5.79 15.71
CA PRO A 24 -4.25 -4.59 16.48
C PRO A 24 -5.47 -4.21 17.33
N PRO A 25 -5.28 -3.47 18.43
CA PRO A 25 -6.39 -2.93 19.20
C PRO A 25 -7.28 -2.05 18.30
N GLY A 26 -8.59 -2.14 18.51
CA GLY A 26 -9.57 -1.36 17.74
C GLY A 26 -10.03 -2.00 16.42
N VAL A 27 -9.84 -3.31 16.24
CA VAL A 27 -10.48 -4.05 15.14
C VAL A 27 -11.95 -4.32 15.48
N PHE A 28 -12.84 -3.88 14.59
CA PHE A 28 -14.28 -4.13 14.66
C PHE A 28 -14.64 -5.52 14.14
N GLY A 29 -13.93 -5.98 13.10
CA GLY A 29 -14.14 -7.30 12.54
C GLY A 29 -13.18 -7.62 11.39
N THR A 30 -13.15 -8.89 11.02
CA THR A 30 -12.41 -9.39 9.85
C THR A 30 -13.35 -10.17 8.96
N SER A 31 -13.26 -9.96 7.66
CA SER A 31 -14.15 -10.60 6.70
C SER A 31 -13.39 -10.93 5.42
N CYS A 32 -13.78 -12.04 4.79
CA CYS A 32 -13.34 -12.40 3.45
C CYS A 32 -14.42 -12.06 2.45
N TYR A 33 -14.02 -11.52 1.31
CA TYR A 33 -14.89 -11.11 0.23
C TYR A 33 -14.37 -11.64 -1.09
N ASN A 34 -15.25 -12.24 -1.87
CA ASN A 34 -15.06 -12.35 -3.31
C ASN A 34 -15.72 -11.16 -4.00
N TYR A 35 -14.91 -10.20 -4.47
CA TYR A 35 -15.39 -8.96 -5.09
C TYR A 35 -16.39 -9.18 -6.24
N PHE A 36 -16.31 -10.32 -6.93
CA PHE A 36 -17.11 -10.63 -8.11
C PHE A 36 -18.41 -11.37 -7.81
N THR A 37 -18.53 -12.02 -6.65
CA THR A 37 -19.66 -12.90 -6.35
C THR A 37 -20.36 -12.60 -5.03
N GLU A 38 -19.81 -11.71 -4.21
CA GLU A 38 -20.31 -11.39 -2.89
C GLU A 38 -20.58 -9.89 -2.74
N GLU A 39 -21.27 -9.55 -1.66
CA GLU A 39 -21.50 -8.17 -1.27
C GLU A 39 -20.17 -7.48 -0.97
N LEU A 40 -19.97 -6.27 -1.50
CA LEU A 40 -18.75 -5.51 -1.27
C LEU A 40 -18.55 -5.24 0.22
N PRO A 41 -17.31 -5.12 0.72
CA PRO A 41 -17.08 -4.76 2.11
C PRO A 41 -17.80 -3.45 2.48
N PRO A 42 -18.17 -3.28 3.75
CA PRO A 42 -18.88 -2.10 4.21
C PRO A 42 -18.05 -0.84 3.97
N LYS A 43 -18.73 0.30 3.77
CA LYS A 43 -18.11 1.63 3.70
C LYS A 43 -17.51 1.99 5.05
N SER A 44 -16.27 1.59 5.22
CA SER A 44 -15.58 1.63 6.51
C SER A 44 -14.08 1.72 6.28
N LYS A 45 -13.39 2.18 7.31
CA LYS A 45 -11.94 2.24 7.28
C LYS A 45 -11.32 0.91 7.66
N GLY A 46 -10.18 0.63 7.06
CA GLY A 46 -9.32 -0.45 7.47
C GLY A 46 -8.33 -0.89 6.42
N ILE A 47 -7.97 -2.16 6.49
CA ILE A 47 -6.93 -2.76 5.65
C ILE A 47 -7.53 -3.90 4.86
N TYR A 48 -7.04 -4.08 3.64
CA TYR A 48 -7.41 -5.19 2.78
C TYR A 48 -6.17 -5.84 2.18
N GLN A 49 -6.26 -7.14 1.99
CA GLN A 49 -5.25 -8.02 1.42
C GLN A 49 -5.88 -8.70 0.22
N ILE A 50 -5.23 -8.61 -0.94
CA ILE A 50 -5.70 -9.19 -2.19
C ILE A 50 -4.85 -10.42 -2.48
N TYR A 51 -5.52 -11.54 -2.68
CA TYR A 51 -4.91 -12.82 -3.02
C TYR A 51 -5.38 -13.25 -4.41
N ASN A 52 -4.50 -13.92 -5.13
CA ASN A 52 -4.87 -14.54 -6.40
C ASN A 52 -5.56 -15.89 -6.19
N GLN A 53 -6.01 -16.50 -7.29
CA GLN A 53 -6.62 -17.83 -7.32
C GLN A 53 -5.72 -18.94 -6.71
N ASN A 54 -4.40 -18.73 -6.69
CA ASN A 54 -3.42 -19.65 -6.13
C ASN A 54 -3.11 -19.35 -4.64
N ASN A 55 -3.93 -18.55 -3.95
CA ASN A 55 -3.75 -18.15 -2.55
C ASN A 55 -2.41 -17.44 -2.27
N THR A 56 -1.82 -16.81 -3.29
CA THR A 56 -0.62 -15.97 -3.13
C THR A 56 -1.04 -14.52 -2.95
N ILE A 57 -0.45 -13.85 -1.96
CA ILE A 57 -0.75 -12.45 -1.68
C ILE A 57 -0.18 -11.53 -2.78
N LYS A 58 -1.09 -10.90 -3.52
CA LYS A 58 -0.77 -9.92 -4.57
C LYS A 58 -0.47 -8.57 -3.95
N TYR A 59 -1.33 -8.10 -3.05
CA TYR A 59 -1.31 -6.71 -2.59
C TYR A 59 -1.87 -6.55 -1.18
N VAL A 60 -1.35 -5.58 -0.44
CA VAL A 60 -1.90 -5.09 0.83
C VAL A 60 -2.09 -3.59 0.73
N GLY A 61 -3.24 -3.09 1.16
CA GLY A 61 -3.53 -1.66 1.19
C GLY A 61 -4.40 -1.26 2.37
N SER A 62 -4.38 0.02 2.72
CA SER A 62 -5.33 0.63 3.66
C SER A 62 -6.24 1.65 2.98
N SER A 63 -7.38 1.94 3.60
CA SER A 63 -8.27 3.05 3.21
C SER A 63 -9.16 3.50 4.36
N LEU A 64 -9.65 4.74 4.28
CA LEU A 64 -10.77 5.21 5.10
C LEU A 64 -12.13 4.70 4.59
N ASP A 65 -12.18 4.27 3.32
CA ASP A 65 -13.33 3.65 2.70
C ASP A 65 -12.82 2.52 1.80
N ILE A 66 -12.76 1.31 2.37
CA ILE A 66 -12.27 0.11 1.68
C ILE A 66 -13.14 -0.17 0.45
N ASN A 67 -14.46 -0.01 0.56
CA ASN A 67 -15.40 -0.24 -0.54
C ASN A 67 -15.01 0.61 -1.77
N LYS A 68 -14.91 1.93 -1.57
CA LYS A 68 -14.52 2.87 -2.62
C LYS A 68 -13.14 2.53 -3.19
N ARG A 69 -12.18 2.15 -2.35
CA ARG A 69 -10.81 1.82 -2.79
C ARG A 69 -10.75 0.56 -3.63
N LEU A 70 -11.47 -0.49 -3.25
CA LEU A 70 -11.54 -1.73 -4.02
C LEU A 70 -12.23 -1.52 -5.36
N SER A 71 -13.28 -0.69 -5.43
CA SER A 71 -13.88 -0.33 -6.72
C SER A 71 -12.91 0.39 -7.66
N VAL A 72 -11.99 1.20 -7.14
CA VAL A 72 -10.92 1.80 -7.95
C VAL A 72 -9.94 0.73 -8.44
N HIS A 73 -9.54 -0.23 -7.59
CA HIS A 73 -8.65 -1.32 -7.98
C HIS A 73 -9.26 -2.21 -9.06
N TYR A 74 -10.56 -2.48 -8.97
CA TYR A 74 -11.30 -3.17 -10.02
C TYR A 74 -11.27 -2.41 -11.35
N LYS A 75 -11.64 -1.12 -11.33
CA LYS A 75 -11.63 -0.28 -12.55
C LYS A 75 -10.24 -0.16 -13.19
N ASN A 76 -9.18 -0.20 -12.38
CA ASN A 76 -7.80 -0.09 -12.84
C ASN A 76 -7.16 -1.45 -13.20
N GLY A 77 -7.91 -2.55 -13.13
CA GLY A 77 -7.43 -3.89 -13.48
C GLY A 77 -6.46 -4.52 -12.46
N LEU A 78 -6.38 -3.98 -11.25
CA LEU A 78 -5.58 -4.59 -10.17
C LEU A 78 -6.29 -5.82 -9.58
N LEU A 79 -7.63 -5.76 -9.50
CA LEU A 79 -8.48 -6.89 -9.13
C LEU A 79 -8.94 -7.64 -10.38
N GLU A 80 -8.65 -8.93 -10.42
CA GLU A 80 -8.97 -9.83 -11.54
C GLU A 80 -9.97 -10.90 -11.10
N ALA A 81 -10.67 -11.51 -12.07
CA ALA A 81 -11.62 -12.57 -11.78
C ALA A 81 -10.95 -13.72 -11.03
N GLY A 82 -11.54 -14.13 -9.90
CA GLY A 82 -11.00 -15.18 -9.03
C GLY A 82 -9.97 -14.71 -8.00
N ASP A 83 -9.61 -13.42 -7.99
CA ASP A 83 -8.99 -12.83 -6.81
C ASP A 83 -9.99 -12.85 -5.64
N PHE A 84 -9.47 -12.99 -4.42
CA PHE A 84 -10.25 -12.83 -3.19
C PHE A 84 -9.58 -11.85 -2.25
N ILE A 85 -10.40 -11.23 -1.41
CA ILE A 85 -10.01 -10.10 -0.58
C ILE A 85 -10.25 -10.46 0.88
N HIS A 86 -9.22 -10.35 1.70
CA HIS A 86 -9.36 -10.38 3.14
C HIS A 86 -9.29 -8.95 3.67
N ALA A 87 -10.37 -8.45 4.27
CA ALA A 87 -10.42 -7.12 4.87
C ALA A 87 -10.51 -7.18 6.40
N VAL A 88 -9.75 -6.30 7.04
CA VAL A 88 -9.76 -6.01 8.48
C VAL A 88 -10.37 -4.63 8.66
N ILE A 89 -11.53 -4.57 9.31
CA ILE A 89 -12.32 -3.37 9.54
C ILE A 89 -12.00 -2.81 10.93
N PHE A 90 -11.80 -1.50 11.04
CA PHE A 90 -11.49 -0.83 12.30
C PHE A 90 -12.65 0.03 12.79
N TYR A 91 -12.80 0.16 14.11
CA TYR A 91 -13.72 1.11 14.75
C TYR A 91 -13.41 2.56 14.37
N GLU A 92 -14.41 3.42 14.22
CA GLU A 92 -14.31 4.82 13.75
C GLU A 92 -13.33 5.71 14.54
N GLU A 93 -13.01 5.34 15.78
CA GLU A 93 -12.11 6.07 16.68
C GLU A 93 -10.63 5.78 16.41
N VAL A 94 -10.31 4.65 15.77
CA VAL A 94 -8.91 4.28 15.47
C VAL A 94 -8.23 5.30 14.57
N ARG A 95 -7.07 5.82 14.97
CA ARG A 95 -6.40 6.87 14.19
C ARG A 95 -5.83 6.29 12.90
N GLN A 96 -5.87 7.08 11.83
CA GLN A 96 -5.34 6.67 10.53
C GLN A 96 -3.86 6.24 10.59
N VAL A 97 -3.06 6.87 11.46
CA VAL A 97 -1.63 6.50 11.65
C VAL A 97 -1.46 5.06 12.13
N ASP A 98 -2.36 4.58 12.98
CA ASP A 98 -2.29 3.22 13.53
C ASP A 98 -2.63 2.19 12.44
N ILE A 99 -3.62 2.50 11.59
CA ILE A 99 -3.96 1.71 10.40
C ILE A 99 -2.77 1.66 9.43
N LEU A 100 -2.16 2.80 9.11
CA LEU A 100 -0.99 2.85 8.22
C LEU A 100 0.21 2.07 8.78
N ASN A 101 0.41 2.09 10.10
CA ASN A 101 1.45 1.30 10.75
C ASN A 101 1.18 -0.20 10.61
N TYR A 102 -0.08 -0.63 10.80
CA TYR A 102 -0.45 -2.03 10.63
C TYR A 102 -0.29 -2.51 9.17
N GLU A 103 -0.65 -1.67 8.19
CA GLU A 103 -0.40 -1.94 6.77
C GLU A 103 1.10 -2.17 6.50
N ARG A 104 1.98 -1.33 7.07
CA ARG A 104 3.43 -1.50 6.91
C ARG A 104 3.92 -2.82 7.50
N ILE A 105 3.40 -3.21 8.66
CA ILE A 105 3.74 -4.50 9.31
C ILE A 105 3.32 -5.65 8.39
N LEU A 106 2.10 -5.64 7.86
CA LEU A 106 1.61 -6.67 6.95
C LEU A 106 2.42 -6.74 5.66
N ILE A 107 2.76 -5.61 5.04
CA ILE A 107 3.60 -5.62 3.84
C ILE A 107 4.99 -6.19 4.15
N ARG A 108 5.58 -5.88 5.31
CA ARG A 108 6.89 -6.43 5.72
C ARG A 108 6.81 -7.95 5.93
N LYS A 109 5.79 -8.42 6.65
CA LYS A 109 5.61 -9.85 6.96
C LYS A 109 5.27 -10.68 5.73
N LEU A 110 4.30 -10.22 4.94
CA LEU A 110 3.71 -10.99 3.86
C LEU A 110 4.41 -10.78 2.51
N SER A 111 5.22 -9.72 2.39
CA SER A 111 6.02 -9.42 1.19
C SER A 111 5.26 -9.51 -0.16
N PRO A 112 4.06 -8.91 -0.27
CA PRO A 112 3.20 -8.99 -1.46
C PRO A 112 3.89 -8.50 -2.73
N ILE A 113 3.60 -9.19 -3.83
CA ILE A 113 4.27 -9.00 -5.13
C ILE A 113 4.08 -7.56 -5.62
N LEU A 114 2.84 -7.05 -5.58
CA LEU A 114 2.51 -5.75 -6.13
C LEU A 114 2.98 -4.58 -5.27
N ASN A 115 3.10 -4.71 -3.94
CA ASN A 115 3.65 -3.63 -3.12
C ASN A 115 5.17 -3.43 -3.29
N LYS A 116 5.87 -4.36 -3.95
CA LYS A 116 7.30 -4.25 -4.25
C LYS A 116 7.58 -3.43 -5.52
N HIS A 117 6.61 -3.31 -6.43
CA HIS A 117 6.84 -2.62 -7.69
C HIS A 117 6.87 -1.10 -7.53
N PRO A 118 7.84 -0.40 -8.15
CA PRO A 118 7.85 1.06 -8.18
C PRO A 118 6.62 1.56 -8.95
N GLY A 119 5.76 2.33 -8.28
CA GLY A 119 4.50 2.85 -8.84
C GLY A 119 3.23 2.17 -8.33
N ALA A 120 3.35 1.15 -7.48
CA ALA A 120 2.19 0.52 -6.86
C ALA A 120 1.40 1.51 -6.00
N PRO A 121 0.05 1.50 -6.07
CA PRO A 121 -0.78 2.32 -5.19
C PRO A 121 -0.43 1.96 -3.74
N GLY A 122 -0.19 2.93 -2.86
CA GLY A 122 0.09 2.67 -1.42
C GLY A 122 1.57 2.59 -1.02
N ARG A 123 2.51 2.43 -1.96
CA ARG A 123 3.90 2.85 -1.77
C ARG A 123 4.32 3.65 -2.98
N SER A 124 4.11 4.95 -2.93
CA SER A 124 4.95 5.80 -3.74
C SER A 124 6.34 5.69 -3.13
N TRP A 125 7.16 4.80 -3.68
CA TRP A 125 8.62 4.95 -3.65
C TRP A 125 8.99 6.42 -3.89
N ARG A 126 8.23 7.10 -4.77
CA ARG A 126 8.20 8.55 -4.89
C ARG A 126 7.90 9.32 -3.58
N SER A 127 6.87 9.04 -2.79
CA SER A 127 6.64 9.76 -1.52
C SER A 127 7.75 9.50 -0.50
N GLU A 128 8.29 8.28 -0.44
CA GLU A 128 9.44 8.00 0.44
C GLU A 128 10.70 8.77 -0.02
N GLN A 129 11.00 8.77 -1.33
CA GLN A 129 12.10 9.52 -1.91
C GLN A 129 11.90 11.03 -1.79
N LEU A 130 10.68 11.54 -1.99
CA LEU A 130 10.34 12.95 -1.82
C LEU A 130 10.41 13.36 -0.34
N SER A 131 10.02 12.49 0.59
CA SER A 131 10.16 12.75 2.03
C SER A 131 11.63 12.81 2.44
N LYS A 132 12.47 11.90 1.91
CA LYS A 132 13.93 11.94 2.10
C LYS A 132 14.56 13.18 1.46
N LEU A 133 14.09 13.58 0.28
CA LEU A 133 14.55 14.77 -0.43
C LEU A 133 14.16 16.06 0.30
N GLN A 134 12.95 16.11 0.87
CA GLN A 134 12.47 17.20 1.70
C GLN A 134 13.34 17.30 2.97
N ALA A 135 13.51 16.20 3.70
CA ALA A 135 14.35 16.19 4.91
C ALA A 135 15.81 16.60 4.61
N PHE A 136 16.35 16.18 3.45
CA PHE A 136 17.67 16.61 2.99
C PHE A 136 17.72 18.12 2.71
N SER A 137 16.72 18.66 2.01
CA SER A 137 16.60 20.09 1.72
C SER A 137 16.51 20.92 3.01
N ASP A 138 15.70 20.48 3.96
CA ASP A 138 15.49 21.17 5.23
C ASP A 138 16.78 21.15 6.07
N HIS A 139 17.49 20.02 6.10
CA HIS A 139 18.76 19.89 6.84
C HIS A 139 19.91 20.70 6.22
N ASN A 140 19.90 20.89 4.89
CA ASN A 140 20.95 21.61 4.15
C ASN A 140 20.52 23.00 3.68
N GLN A 141 19.49 23.56 4.30
CA GLN A 141 18.96 24.87 3.93
C GLN A 141 20.06 25.93 4.11
N GLY A 142 20.41 26.62 3.01
CA GLY A 142 21.50 27.61 2.98
C GLY A 142 22.88 27.05 2.57
N LEU A 143 23.05 25.72 2.51
CA LEU A 143 24.26 25.07 1.97
C LEU A 143 24.09 24.62 0.52
N LEU A 144 22.84 24.47 0.07
CA LEU A 144 22.51 24.15 -1.31
C LEU A 144 22.66 25.41 -2.19
N ASN A 145 23.31 25.26 -3.35
CA ASN A 145 23.32 26.32 -4.34
C ASN A 145 21.90 26.53 -4.94
N SER A 146 21.68 27.70 -5.53
CA SER A 146 20.38 28.12 -6.07
C SER A 146 19.82 27.12 -7.09
N GLU A 147 20.67 26.56 -7.95
CA GLU A 147 20.29 25.56 -8.95
C GLU A 147 19.74 24.27 -8.31
N SER A 148 20.43 23.75 -7.30
CA SER A 148 20.03 22.53 -6.58
C SER A 148 18.71 22.74 -5.83
N GLN A 149 18.53 23.91 -5.22
CA GLN A 149 17.31 24.27 -4.50
C GLN A 149 16.11 24.37 -5.43
N ILE A 150 16.26 25.04 -6.58
CA ILE A 150 15.21 25.14 -7.62
C ILE A 150 14.84 23.75 -8.15
N MET A 151 15.84 22.90 -8.38
CA MET A 151 15.63 21.56 -8.90
C MET A 151 14.86 20.66 -7.92
N ILE A 152 15.22 20.68 -6.63
CA ILE A 152 14.51 19.97 -5.56
C ILE A 152 13.06 20.47 -5.47
N ASN A 153 12.85 21.78 -5.47
CA ASN A 153 11.52 22.38 -5.42
C ASN A 153 10.64 21.98 -6.63
N ASN A 154 11.23 21.87 -7.82
CA ASN A 154 10.53 21.42 -9.02
C ASN A 154 10.13 19.93 -8.97
N LEU A 155 10.90 19.08 -8.28
CA LEU A 155 10.56 17.67 -8.05
C LEU A 155 9.46 17.50 -7.00
N LEU A 156 9.58 18.24 -5.90
CA LEU A 156 8.60 18.25 -4.79
C LEU A 156 7.24 18.78 -5.25
N SER A 157 7.25 19.86 -6.06
CA SER A 157 6.04 20.43 -6.67
C SER A 157 5.47 19.61 -7.84
N GLY A 158 6.19 18.57 -8.28
CA GLY A 158 5.75 17.71 -9.39
C GLY A 158 5.83 18.35 -10.78
N LYS A 159 6.43 19.54 -10.90
CA LYS A 159 6.70 20.22 -12.19
C LYS A 159 7.66 19.41 -13.07
N VAL A 160 8.52 18.59 -12.47
CA VAL A 160 9.41 17.65 -13.16
C VAL A 160 9.05 16.21 -12.76
N LYS A 161 8.96 15.29 -13.73
CA LYS A 161 8.72 13.87 -13.43
C LYS A 161 10.02 13.24 -12.96
N TYR A 162 9.96 12.50 -11.86
CA TYR A 162 11.12 11.83 -11.24
C TYR A 162 11.86 10.88 -12.22
N LYS A 163 11.16 10.26 -13.17
CA LYS A 163 11.78 9.41 -14.20
C LYS A 163 12.75 10.17 -15.12
N ASP A 164 12.46 11.45 -15.37
CA ASP A 164 13.30 12.33 -16.19
C ASP A 164 14.52 12.80 -15.36
N PHE A 165 14.49 12.57 -14.06
CA PHE A 165 15.50 12.95 -13.09
C PHE A 165 16.49 11.82 -12.74
N ILE A 166 16.08 10.54 -12.83
CA ILE A 166 16.99 9.37 -12.71
C ILE A 166 18.10 9.40 -13.78
N VAL A 167 17.85 10.05 -14.92
CA VAL A 167 18.84 10.25 -15.98
C VAL A 167 19.93 11.26 -15.56
N SER A 168 19.65 12.13 -14.58
CA SER A 168 20.64 13.07 -14.07
C SER A 168 21.54 12.40 -13.03
N ARG A 169 22.82 12.18 -13.39
CA ARG A 169 23.89 11.69 -12.50
C ARG A 169 24.07 12.51 -11.19
N ASN A 170 23.35 13.62 -11.04
CA ASN A 170 23.56 14.62 -10.00
C ASN A 170 22.91 14.24 -8.65
N LEU A 171 21.75 13.56 -8.60
CA LEU A 171 21.17 13.16 -7.30
C LEU A 171 21.98 12.04 -6.62
N LEU A 172 22.44 11.06 -7.40
CA LEU A 172 23.32 10.00 -6.89
C LEU A 172 24.67 10.54 -6.40
N LYS A 173 25.16 11.64 -7.01
CA LYS A 173 26.35 12.35 -6.52
C LYS A 173 26.05 13.11 -5.22
N LEU A 174 24.95 13.87 -5.16
CA LEU A 174 24.52 14.59 -3.95
C LEU A 174 24.34 13.65 -2.75
N MET A 175 23.77 12.46 -2.95
CA MET A 175 23.58 11.47 -1.88
C MET A 175 24.86 10.69 -1.51
N LYS A 176 25.89 10.69 -2.37
CA LYS A 176 27.19 10.03 -2.08
C LYS A 176 28.18 10.94 -1.35
N ILE A 177 27.99 12.25 -1.39
CA ILE A 177 28.88 13.24 -0.75
C ILE A 177 28.78 13.21 0.80
N PHE A 178 27.74 12.58 1.36
CA PHE A 178 27.49 12.56 2.81
C PHE A 178 27.48 11.14 3.41
N ARG A 179 28.33 10.25 2.89
CA ARG A 179 28.68 8.98 3.56
C ARG A 179 29.97 9.12 4.34
#